data_AF-A0A924FC37-F1
#
_entry.id   AF-A0A924FC37-F1
#
_cell.length_a   1.000
_cell.length_b   1.000
_cell.length_c   1.000
_cell.angle_alpha   90.00
_cell.angle_beta   90.00
_cell.angle_gamma   90.00
#
_symmetry.space_group_name_H-M   'P 1'
#
loop_
_entity.id
_entity.type
_entity.pdbx_description
1 polymer ?
#
loop_
_entity_poly.entity_id
_entity_poly.type
_entity_poly.pdbx_seq_one_letter_code
_entity_poly.pdbx_strand_id
1 'polypeptide(L)' 'MTVQVGFDELLRAIDRLSPEQRKTVETVLQSKLDHPTTRQQRQFGSLKGLITYIADDFDAPLDDFGDYM' A
#
# COMPACT_ATOMS: atom_id res chain seq x y z
N MET A 1 -15.90 -5.84 -10.69
CA MET A 1 -15.45 -5.20 -11.94
C MET A 1 -14.72 -3.92 -11.54
N THR A 2 -13.39 -3.94 -11.49
CA THR A 2 -12.55 -2.79 -11.08
C THR A 2 -11.98 -2.15 -12.34
N VAL A 3 -12.28 -0.88 -12.59
CA VAL A 3 -11.70 -0.13 -13.70
C VAL A 3 -10.39 0.48 -13.22
N GLN A 4 -9.27 0.09 -13.83
CA GLN A 4 -8.01 0.81 -13.66
C GLN A 4 -7.98 1.97 -14.66
N VAL A 5 -8.02 3.19 -14.14
CA VAL A 5 -8.01 4.42 -14.92
C VAL A 5 -6.68 5.13 -14.65
N GLY A 6 -6.04 5.65 -15.69
CA GLY A 6 -4.85 6.49 -15.53
C GLY A 6 -5.18 7.80 -14.81
N PHE A 7 -4.22 8.35 -14.06
CA PHE A 7 -4.44 9.61 -13.32
C PHE A 7 -4.81 10.78 -14.25
N ASP A 8 -4.17 10.87 -15.42
CA ASP A 8 -4.47 11.90 -16.41
C ASP A 8 -5.88 11.76 -17.01
N GLU A 9 -6.36 10.54 -17.14
CA GLU A 9 -7.71 10.26 -17.63
C GLU A 9 -8.76 10.60 -16.57
N LEU A 10 -8.46 10.35 -15.29
CA LEU A 10 -9.28 10.80 -14.17
C LEU A 10 -9.43 12.32 -14.15
N LEU A 11 -8.33 13.08 -14.35
CA LEU A 11 -8.37 14.54 -14.40
C LEU A 11 -9.26 15.05 -15.53
N ARG A 12 -9.13 14.47 -16.72
CA ARG A 12 -9.99 14.79 -17.88
C ARG A 12 -11.46 14.45 -17.62
N ALA A 13 -11.72 13.36 -16.90
CA ALA A 13 -13.07 12.99 -16.52
C ALA A 13 -13.66 14.00 -15.51
N ILE A 14 -12.88 14.45 -14.53
CA ILE A 14 -13.28 15.46 -13.55
C ILE A 14 -13.60 16.80 -14.22
N ASP A 15 -12.81 17.22 -15.21
CA ASP A 15 -13.04 18.46 -15.95
C ASP A 15 -14.36 18.44 -16.73
N ARG A 16 -14.82 17.26 -17.17
CA ARG A 16 -16.09 17.09 -17.90
C ARG A 16 -17.33 17.04 -16.99
N LEU A 17 -17.16 16.93 -15.67
CA LEU A 17 -18.28 16.82 -14.73
C LEU A 17 -18.96 18.17 -14.49
N SER A 18 -20.27 18.11 -14.23
CA SER A 18 -21.07 19.27 -13.84
C SER A 18 -20.67 19.79 -12.45
N PRO A 19 -20.99 21.06 -12.10
CA PRO A 19 -20.65 21.63 -10.79
C PRO A 19 -21.18 20.82 -9.61
N GLU A 20 -22.37 20.23 -9.75
CA GLU A 20 -23.02 19.41 -8.72
C GLU A 20 -22.25 18.10 -8.50
N GLN A 21 -21.83 17.45 -9.59
CA GLN A 21 -21.09 16.19 -9.53
C GLN A 21 -19.69 16.37 -8.93
N ARG A 22 -19.04 17.52 -9.21
CA ARG A 22 -17.74 17.86 -8.62
C ARG A 22 -17.82 17.94 -7.09
N LYS A 23 -18.88 18.53 -6.54
CA LYS A 23 -19.10 18.63 -5.10
C LYS A 23 -19.25 17.26 -4.43
N THR A 24 -19.90 16.31 -5.12
CA THR A 24 -19.99 14.92 -4.66
C THR A 24 -18.62 14.23 -4.66
N VAL A 25 -17.83 14.39 -5.72
CA VAL A 25 -16.48 13.81 -5.80
C VAL A 25 -15.59 14.37 -4.69
N GLU A 26 -15.63 15.67 -4.46
CA GLU A 26 -14.90 16.34 -3.38
C GLU A 26 -15.25 15.75 -2.00
N THR A 27 -16.55 15.60 -1.71
CA THR A 27 -17.02 15.01 -0.44
C THR A 27 -16.49 13.58 -0.25
N VAL A 28 -16.51 12.76 -1.31
CA VAL A 28 -16.02 11.39 -1.26
C VAL A 28 -14.50 11.34 -1.07
N LEU A 29 -13.75 12.21 -1.77
CA LEU A 29 -12.31 12.32 -1.61
C LEU A 29 -11.92 12.73 -0.19
N GLN A 30 -12.60 13.73 0.39
CA GLN A 30 -12.37 14.18 1.76
C GLN A 30 -12.50 13.03 2.76
N SER A 31 -13.60 12.26 2.66
CA SER A 31 -13.85 11.12 3.56
C SER A 31 -12.78 10.01 3.48
N LYS A 32 -12.10 9.89 2.33
CA LYS A 32 -11.03 8.91 2.12
C LYS A 32 -9.65 9.40 2.56
N LEU A 33 -9.43 10.71 2.59
CA LEU A 33 -8.19 11.33 3.08
C LEU A 33 -8.08 11.30 4.60
N ASP A 34 -9.21 11.27 5.32
CA ASP A 34 -9.26 11.18 6.78
C ASP A 34 -8.81 9.81 7.33
N HIS A 35 -8.57 8.83 6.46
CA HIS A 35 -7.95 7.57 6.86
C HIS A 35 -6.43 7.76 6.89
N PRO A 36 -5.79 7.76 8.06
CA PRO A 36 -4.34 7.84 8.11
C PRO A 36 -3.76 6.62 7.39
N THR A 37 -3.19 6.83 6.20
CA THR A 37 -2.32 5.86 5.52
C THR A 37 -0.96 5.77 6.20
N THR A 38 -0.92 5.92 7.52
CA THR A 38 0.29 5.72 8.31
C THR A 38 0.56 4.22 8.31
N ARG A 39 1.23 3.74 7.25
CA ARG A 39 2.01 2.52 7.35
C ARG A 39 3.05 2.81 8.43
N GLN A 40 2.74 2.41 9.66
CA GLN A 40 3.66 2.55 10.77
C GLN A 40 4.98 1.89 10.35
N GLN A 41 6.10 2.60 10.54
CA GLN A 41 7.39 1.99 10.33
C GLN A 41 7.52 0.80 11.26
N ARG A 42 7.85 -0.37 10.69
CA ARG A 42 8.06 -1.59 11.46
C ARG A 42 9.19 -1.34 12.45
N GLN A 43 8.91 -1.61 13.72
CA GLN A 43 9.93 -1.60 14.76
C GLN A 43 10.58 -2.99 14.85
N PHE A 44 11.81 -3.03 15.35
CA PHE A 44 12.46 -4.29 15.69
C PHE A 44 11.59 -5.09 16.66
N GLY A 45 11.45 -6.40 16.40
CA GLY A 45 10.61 -7.27 17.22
C GLY A 45 9.11 -7.09 17.04
N SER A 46 8.64 -6.36 16.03
CA SER A 46 7.20 -6.20 15.72
C SER A 46 6.44 -7.52 15.49
N LEU A 47 7.16 -8.62 15.23
CA LEU A 47 6.61 -9.97 15.07
C LEU A 47 7.02 -10.93 16.21
N LYS A 48 7.60 -10.42 17.29
CA LYS A 48 8.03 -11.23 18.44
C LYS A 48 6.83 -11.95 19.06
N GLY A 49 6.93 -13.26 19.22
CA GLY A 49 5.84 -14.10 19.75
C GLY A 49 4.78 -14.50 18.71
N LEU A 50 4.77 -13.91 17.52
CA LEU A 50 3.96 -14.36 16.38
C LEU A 50 4.70 -15.44 15.58
N ILE A 51 6.01 -15.28 15.42
CA ILE A 51 6.86 -16.27 14.77
C ILE A 51 7.01 -17.45 15.74
N THR A 52 6.32 -18.56 15.44
CA THR A 52 6.29 -19.78 16.27
C THR A 52 7.35 -20.80 15.90
N TYR A 53 7.95 -20.67 14.71
CA TYR A 53 8.98 -21.55 14.20
C TYR A 53 9.99 -20.74 13.39
N ILE A 54 11.27 -20.98 13.66
CA ILE A 54 12.42 -20.51 12.91
C ILE A 54 13.27 -21.77 12.68
N ALA A 55 13.80 -21.94 11.47
CA ALA A 55 14.67 -23.07 11.18
C ALA A 55 15.96 -22.97 12.01
N ASP A 56 16.50 -24.11 12.44
CA ASP A 56 17.68 -24.17 13.34
C ASP A 56 18.94 -23.59 12.70
N ASP A 57 18.97 -23.51 11.36
CA ASP A 57 20.05 -23.02 10.51
C ASP A 57 19.77 -21.62 9.94
N PHE A 58 18.77 -20.89 10.44
CA PHE A 58 18.42 -19.56 9.92
C PHE A 58 19.59 -18.57 9.94
N ASP A 59 20.43 -18.63 10.98
CA ASP A 59 21.62 -17.77 11.13
C ASP A 59 22.89 -18.40 10.51
N ALA A 60 22.78 -19.54 9.83
CA ALA A 60 23.91 -20.19 9.20
C ALA A 60 24.44 -19.36 7.99
N PRO A 61 25.74 -19.44 7.68
CA PRO A 61 26.31 -18.81 6.50
C PRO A 61 25.60 -19.27 5.21
N LEU A 62 25.31 -18.34 4.31
CA LEU A 62 24.68 -18.62 3.00
C LEU A 62 25.71 -19.10 1.97
N ASP A 63 26.71 -19.89 2.38
CA ASP A 63 27.83 -20.31 1.51
C ASP A 63 27.32 -21.04 0.25
N ASP A 64 26.20 -21.76 0.35
CA ASP A 64 25.54 -22.48 -0.74
C ASP A 64 24.84 -21.57 -1.78
N PHE A 65 24.68 -20.28 -1.50
CA PHE A 65 24.08 -19.28 -2.41
C PHE A 65 25.12 -18.39 -3.08
N GLY A 66 26.42 -18.58 -2.82
CA GLY A 66 27.48 -17.75 -3.38
C GLY A 66 27.52 -17.76 -4.92
N ASP A 67 27.07 -18.84 -5.55
CA ASP A 67 26.99 -18.94 -7.02
C ASP A 67 25.72 -18.29 -7.62
N TYR A 68 24.75 -17.87 -6.78
CA TYR A 68 23.44 -17.36 -7.20
C TYR A 68 23.21 -15.86 -6.89
N MET A 69 23.99 -15.24 -5.99
CA MET A 69 23.95 -13.80 -5.70
C MET A 69 25.08 -13.05 -6.39
#